data_AF-A0A0C9T5B6-F1
#
_entry.id   AF-A0A0C9T5B6-F1
#
_cell.length_a   1.000
_cell.length_b   1.000
_cell.length_c   1.000
_cell.angle_alpha   90.00
_cell.angle_beta   90.00
_cell.angle_gamma   90.00
#
_symmetry.space_group_name_H-M   'P 1'
#
loop_
_entity.id
_entity.type
_entity.pdbx_description
1 polymer ?
#
loop_
_entity_poly.entity_id
_entity_poly.type
_entity_poly.pdbx_seq_one_letter_code
_entity_poly.pdbx_strand_id
1 'polypeptide(L)'
;EPVDGGPKSAEGPVETVRFSDLIQEIKFSESLNPEQRKALEGLVLKNYQAFGLDDRLGEIPAKAEIPLKPGYKPISLPPFPTSPAKREVIDSQMNTWIQQGVIELSKSPWGAPGFIVYRNNK
;
A
#
# COMPACT_ATOMS: atom_id res chain seq x y z
N GLU A 1 4.13 19.48 25.96
CA GLU A 1 3.79 18.07 26.19
C GLU A 1 3.84 17.35 24.84
N PRO A 2 4.48 16.18 24.72
CA PRO A 2 4.46 15.46 23.45
C PRO A 2 3.11 14.75 23.29
N VAL A 3 2.47 14.99 22.14
CA VAL A 3 1.19 14.36 21.77
C VAL A 3 1.43 12.87 21.53
N ASP A 4 0.69 12.04 22.26
CA ASP A 4 0.69 10.59 22.11
C ASP A 4 -0.06 10.26 20.81
N GLY A 5 0.70 10.00 19.75
CA GLY A 5 0.16 9.68 18.42
C GLY A 5 -0.44 8.27 18.43
N GLY A 6 -1.66 8.16 17.88
CA GLY A 6 -2.46 6.93 17.81
C GLY A 6 -1.77 5.73 17.15
N PRO A 7 -2.45 4.57 17.09
CA PRO A 7 -1.82 3.28 16.85
C PRO A 7 -0.89 3.31 15.64
N LYS A 8 0.38 2.96 15.89
CA LYS A 8 1.41 2.79 14.87
C LYS A 8 1.03 1.57 14.02
N SER A 9 0.13 1.74 13.06
CA SER A 9 -0.17 0.73 12.06
C SER A 9 1.05 0.56 11.16
N ALA A 10 1.88 -0.40 11.52
CA ALA A 10 3.02 -0.80 10.74
C ALA A 10 2.56 -1.75 9.61
N GLU A 11 2.33 -1.26 8.40
CA GLU A 11 2.33 -2.09 7.17
C GLU A 11 3.71 -2.72 6.90
N GLY A 12 3.97 -3.94 7.38
CA GLY A 12 5.23 -4.66 7.12
C GLY A 12 5.57 -4.78 5.61
N PRO A 13 6.71 -5.38 5.23
CA PRO A 13 6.90 -5.76 3.84
C PRO A 13 5.67 -6.53 3.39
N VAL A 14 5.08 -6.13 2.27
CA VAL A 14 3.92 -6.81 1.72
C VAL A 14 4.41 -8.20 1.32
N GLU A 15 4.15 -9.21 2.15
CA GLU A 15 4.26 -10.59 1.73
C GLU A 15 3.23 -10.77 0.61
N THR A 16 3.72 -10.67 -0.62
CA THR A 16 2.87 -10.78 -1.79
C THR A 16 2.59 -12.26 -2.02
N VAL A 17 1.32 -12.62 -1.94
CA VAL A 17 0.88 -13.97 -2.28
C VAL A 17 0.60 -13.99 -3.77
N ARG A 18 1.26 -14.90 -4.49
CA ARG A 18 0.96 -15.11 -5.92
C ARG A 18 -0.37 -15.80 -6.07
N PHE A 19 -1.10 -15.49 -7.15
CA PHE A 19 -2.34 -16.20 -7.44
C PHE A 19 -2.15 -17.71 -7.57
N SER A 20 -1.01 -18.17 -8.10
CA SER A 20 -0.65 -19.60 -8.21
C SER A 20 -0.64 -20.32 -6.87
N ASP A 21 -0.35 -19.60 -5.79
CA ASP A 21 -0.07 -20.15 -4.47
C ASP A 21 -1.30 -20.01 -3.55
N LEU A 22 -2.35 -19.30 -4.00
CA LEU A 22 -3.54 -18.94 -3.23
C LEU A 22 -4.16 -20.11 -2.46
N ILE A 23 -4.36 -21.26 -3.10
CA ILE A 23 -4.99 -22.43 -2.47
C ILE A 23 -4.06 -23.09 -1.45
N GLN A 24 -2.74 -22.99 -1.63
CA GLN A 24 -1.75 -23.56 -0.72
C GLN A 24 -1.61 -22.70 0.53
N GLU A 25 -1.69 -21.38 0.38
CA GLU A 25 -1.60 -20.42 1.50
C GLU A 25 -2.84 -20.41 2.39
N ILE A 26 -4.00 -20.81 1.86
CA ILE A 26 -5.24 -20.86 2.65
C ILE A 26 -5.31 -22.13 3.50
N LYS A 27 -5.43 -21.92 4.82
CA LYS A 27 -5.68 -23.00 5.77
C LYS A 27 -7.16 -23.38 5.79
N PHE A 28 -7.50 -24.45 5.09
CA PHE A 28 -8.83 -25.08 5.17
C PHE A 28 -8.94 -25.96 6.43
N SER A 29 -10.16 -26.07 6.98
CA SER A 29 -10.40 -26.93 8.16
C SER A 29 -10.22 -28.41 7.82
N GLU A 30 -9.57 -29.16 8.72
CA GLU A 30 -9.39 -30.61 8.61
C GLU A 30 -10.69 -31.41 8.73
N SER A 31 -11.75 -30.79 9.26
CA SER A 31 -13.07 -31.41 9.40
C SER A 31 -13.86 -31.52 8.09
N LEU A 32 -13.39 -30.90 7.02
CA LEU A 32 -14.07 -30.87 5.73
C LEU A 32 -13.92 -32.21 5.02
N ASN A 33 -15.04 -32.72 4.50
CA ASN A 33 -14.98 -33.84 3.57
C ASN A 33 -14.39 -33.40 2.20
N PRO A 34 -13.96 -34.33 1.33
CA PRO A 34 -13.33 -34.00 0.06
C PRO A 34 -14.20 -33.14 -0.87
N GLU A 35 -15.51 -33.34 -0.86
CA GLU A 35 -16.46 -32.57 -1.70
C GLU A 35 -16.61 -31.14 -1.20
N GLN A 36 -16.74 -30.95 0.12
CA GLN A 36 -16.82 -29.65 0.78
C GLN A 36 -15.53 -28.85 0.59
N ARG A 37 -14.37 -29.50 0.73
CA ARG A 37 -13.07 -28.86 0.49
C ARG A 37 -12.97 -28.38 -0.94
N LYS A 38 -13.30 -29.23 -1.91
CA LYS A 38 -13.30 -28.86 -3.34
C LYS A 38 -14.27 -27.72 -3.65
N ALA A 39 -15.46 -27.71 -3.04
CA ALA A 39 -16.43 -26.63 -3.20
C ALA A 39 -15.90 -25.29 -2.65
N LEU A 40 -15.22 -25.31 -1.50
CA LEU A 40 -14.61 -24.12 -0.90
C LEU A 40 -13.40 -23.61 -1.71
N GLU A 41 -12.53 -24.50 -2.18
CA GLU A 41 -11.44 -24.13 -3.10
C GLU A 41 -12.01 -23.43 -4.36
N GLY A 42 -13.09 -23.98 -4.93
CA GLY A 42 -13.80 -23.36 -6.04
C GLY A 42 -14.37 -21.97 -5.71
N LEU A 43 -14.91 -21.79 -4.50
CA LEU A 43 -15.42 -20.50 -4.04
C LEU A 43 -14.31 -19.47 -3.89
N VAL A 44 -13.17 -19.87 -3.32
CA VAL A 44 -11.98 -19.01 -3.18
C VAL A 44 -11.49 -18.58 -4.55
N LEU A 45 -11.28 -19.51 -5.48
CA LEU A 45 -10.80 -19.20 -6.83
C LEU A 45 -11.78 -18.31 -7.58
N LYS A 46 -13.08 -18.55 -7.45
CA LYS A 46 -14.12 -17.71 -8.05
C LYS A 46 -14.06 -16.26 -7.54
N ASN A 47 -13.68 -16.06 -6.27
CA ASN A 47 -13.63 -14.75 -5.63
C ASN A 47 -12.19 -14.28 -5.39
N TYR A 48 -11.21 -14.74 -6.17
CA TYR A 48 -9.79 -14.39 -5.99
C TYR A 48 -9.52 -12.87 -6.03
N GLN A 49 -10.42 -12.10 -6.64
CA GLN A 49 -10.35 -10.64 -6.67
C GLN A 49 -10.53 -9.97 -5.30
N ALA A 50 -11.11 -10.67 -4.31
CA ALA A 50 -11.25 -10.19 -2.95
C ALA A 50 -9.94 -10.20 -2.15
N PHE A 51 -8.87 -10.79 -2.70
CA PHE A 51 -7.55 -10.90 -2.07
C PHE A 51 -6.53 -9.99 -2.76
N GLY A 52 -5.59 -9.45 -1.99
CA GLY A 52 -4.45 -8.68 -2.49
C GLY A 52 -3.35 -9.61 -3.03
N LEU A 53 -3.55 -10.14 -4.24
CA LEU A 53 -2.62 -11.07 -4.90
C LEU A 53 -1.78 -10.36 -5.94
N ASP A 54 -0.58 -10.89 -6.21
CA ASP A 54 0.30 -10.42 -7.29
C ASP A 54 0.57 -8.90 -7.24
N ASP A 55 0.77 -8.34 -6.04
CA ASP A 55 0.94 -6.90 -5.79
C ASP A 55 -0.20 -6.00 -6.32
N ARG A 56 -1.37 -6.58 -6.59
CA ARG A 56 -2.54 -5.85 -7.08
C ARG A 56 -3.14 -5.01 -5.96
N LEU A 57 -3.19 -3.71 -6.20
CA LEU A 57 -3.88 -2.76 -5.33
C LEU A 57 -5.38 -2.74 -5.64
N GLY A 58 -6.17 -2.46 -4.61
CA GLY A 58 -7.60 -2.20 -4.78
C GLY A 58 -7.82 -0.83 -5.41
N GLU A 59 -8.77 -0.74 -6.34
CA GLU A 59 -9.15 0.50 -7.01
C GLU A 59 -10.66 0.70 -6.91
N ILE A 60 -11.08 1.95 -6.67
CA ILE A 60 -12.48 2.37 -6.75
C ILE A 60 -12.53 3.61 -7.66
N PRO A 61 -13.44 3.67 -8.66
CA PRO A 61 -13.57 4.81 -9.56
C PRO A 61 -14.30 5.98 -8.88
N ALA A 62 -13.70 6.51 -7.82
CA ALA A 62 -14.22 7.63 -7.04
C ALA A 62 -13.19 8.75 -6.95
N LYS A 63 -13.67 9.99 -6.87
CA LYS A 63 -12.84 11.17 -6.65
C LYS A 63 -13.14 11.75 -5.27
N ALA A 64 -12.10 12.02 -4.50
CA ALA A 64 -12.19 12.72 -3.24
C ALA A 64 -11.88 14.21 -3.45
N GLU A 65 -12.75 15.10 -2.96
CA GLU A 65 -12.49 16.53 -2.91
C GLU A 65 -12.00 16.92 -1.51
N ILE A 66 -10.91 17.68 -1.44
CA ILE A 66 -10.34 18.17 -0.18
C ILE A 66 -10.59 19.67 -0.08
N PRO A 67 -11.58 20.11 0.72
CA PRO A 67 -11.89 21.54 0.84
C PRO A 67 -10.78 22.29 1.60
N LEU A 68 -10.40 23.45 1.08
CA LEU A 68 -9.45 24.34 1.73
C LEU A 68 -10.15 25.30 2.69
N LYS A 69 -9.45 25.71 3.75
CA LYS A 69 -9.92 26.81 4.60
C LYS A 69 -9.93 28.12 3.79
N PRO A 70 -10.91 29.02 4.01
CA PRO A 70 -10.95 30.31 3.32
C PRO A 70 -9.64 31.11 3.47
N GLY A 71 -9.19 31.72 2.37
CA GLY A 71 -8.01 32.58 2.34
C GLY A 71 -6.65 31.86 2.31
N TYR A 72 -6.63 30.52 2.29
CA TYR A 72 -5.38 29.77 2.24
C TYR A 72 -4.72 29.85 0.85
N LYS A 73 -3.39 29.91 0.83
CA LYS A 73 -2.57 29.98 -0.39
C LYS A 73 -1.67 28.75 -0.49
N PRO A 74 -1.25 28.35 -1.70
CA PRO A 74 -0.31 27.25 -1.86
C PRO A 74 0.99 27.46 -1.08
N ILE A 75 1.50 26.38 -0.51
CA ILE A 75 2.79 26.35 0.21
C ILE A 75 3.68 25.31 -0.47
N SER A 76 4.91 25.71 -0.79
CA SER A 76 5.94 24.82 -1.33
C SER A 76 7.21 24.92 -0.49
N LEU A 77 7.58 23.81 0.12
CA LEU A 77 8.77 23.69 0.97
C LEU A 77 9.86 22.88 0.23
N PRO A 78 11.15 23.24 0.40
CA PRO A 78 12.23 22.51 -0.24
C PRO A 78 12.38 21.10 0.36
N PRO A 79 12.82 20.10 -0.43
CA PRO A 79 13.12 18.76 0.08
C PRO A 79 14.24 18.77 1.13
N PHE A 80 14.22 17.80 2.05
CA PHE A 80 15.31 17.65 3.01
C PHE A 80 16.61 17.15 2.35
N PRO A 81 17.78 17.65 2.80
CA PRO A 81 19.06 17.07 2.39
C PRO A 81 19.10 15.58 2.73
N THR A 82 19.40 14.76 1.72
CA THR A 82 19.36 13.30 1.83
C THR A 82 20.65 12.72 1.27
N SER A 83 21.23 11.72 1.95
CA SER A 83 22.44 11.05 1.48
C SER A 83 22.17 10.23 0.20
N PRO A 84 23.18 9.97 -0.64
CA PRO A 84 23.00 9.18 -1.87
C PRO A 84 22.30 7.83 -1.63
N ALA A 85 22.74 7.06 -0.63
CA ALA A 85 22.14 5.77 -0.29
C ALA A 85 20.65 5.88 0.11
N LYS A 86 20.27 6.93 0.84
CA LYS A 86 18.85 7.16 1.19
C LYS A 86 18.03 7.56 -0.02
N ARG A 87 18.63 8.33 -0.95
CA ARG A 87 17.98 8.77 -2.18
C ARG A 87 17.66 7.60 -3.09
N GLU A 88 18.56 6.64 -3.24
CA GLU A 88 18.32 5.41 -4.01
C GLU A 88 17.09 4.63 -3.51
N VAL A 89 16.92 4.51 -2.19
CA VAL A 89 15.73 3.85 -1.61
C VAL A 89 14.46 4.64 -1.91
N ILE A 90 14.49 5.97 -1.76
CA ILE A 90 13.35 6.84 -2.07
C ILE A 90 12.98 6.73 -3.55
N ASP A 91 13.96 6.80 -4.45
CA ASP A 91 13.77 6.69 -5.89
C ASP A 91 13.19 5.33 -6.29
N SER A 92 13.65 4.24 -5.68
CA SER A 92 13.09 2.90 -5.90
C SER A 92 11.62 2.81 -5.47
N GLN A 93 11.26 3.35 -4.31
CA GLN A 93 9.86 3.33 -3.83
C GLN A 93 8.95 4.19 -4.73
N MET A 94 9.40 5.40 -5.11
CA MET A 94 8.65 6.27 -6.01
C MET A 94 8.41 5.59 -7.36
N ASN A 95 9.42 4.92 -7.93
CA ASN A 95 9.28 4.19 -9.19
C ASN A 95 8.22 3.09 -9.10
N THR A 96 8.20 2.31 -8.01
CA THR A 96 7.16 1.30 -7.79
C THR A 96 5.77 1.91 -7.76
N TRP A 97 5.57 3.02 -7.03
CA TRP A 97 4.26 3.68 -6.96
C TRP A 97 3.83 4.33 -8.28
N ILE A 98 4.78 4.85 -9.07
CA ILE A 98 4.50 5.34 -10.42
C ILE A 98 4.06 4.18 -11.32
N GLN A 99 4.76 3.05 -11.29
CA GLN A 99 4.41 1.86 -12.08
C GLN A 99 3.05 1.27 -11.67
N GLN A 100 2.72 1.32 -10.39
CA GLN A 100 1.42 0.89 -9.85
C GLN A 100 0.29 1.90 -10.08
N GLY A 101 0.58 3.11 -10.58
CA GLY A 101 -0.42 4.16 -10.79
C GLY A 101 -0.94 4.82 -9.50
N VAL A 102 -0.25 4.62 -8.37
CA VAL A 102 -0.61 5.23 -7.08
C VAL A 102 -0.29 6.72 -7.05
N ILE A 103 0.80 7.10 -7.71
CA ILE A 103 1.23 8.49 -7.86
C ILE A 103 1.51 8.80 -9.33
N GLU A 104 1.50 10.08 -9.67
CA GLU A 104 1.82 10.57 -11.01
C GLU A 104 2.72 11.82 -10.95
N LEU A 105 3.38 12.12 -12.06
CA LEU A 105 4.13 13.36 -12.20
C LEU A 105 3.17 14.55 -12.24
N SER A 106 3.48 15.58 -11.46
CA SER A 106 2.67 16.79 -11.36
C SER A 106 3.53 18.06 -11.32
N LYS A 107 2.96 19.17 -11.80
CA LYS A 107 3.51 20.53 -11.65
C LYS A 107 2.58 21.30 -10.71
N SER A 108 2.84 21.22 -9.42
CA SER A 108 2.00 21.81 -8.38
C SER A 108 2.66 23.02 -7.72
N PRO A 109 1.90 24.07 -7.38
CA PRO A 109 2.38 25.12 -6.48
C PRO A 109 2.44 24.65 -5.01
N TRP A 110 1.93 23.45 -4.72
CA TRP A 110 2.03 22.79 -3.42
C TRP A 110 3.21 21.82 -3.40
N GLY A 111 3.99 21.86 -2.32
CA GLY A 111 5.13 20.97 -2.14
C GLY A 111 5.41 20.74 -0.65
N ALA A 112 5.52 19.47 -0.26
CA ALA A 112 5.89 19.06 1.09
C ALA A 112 7.14 18.18 1.02
N PRO A 113 8.10 18.32 1.95
CA PRO A 113 9.30 17.50 1.96
C PRO A 113 8.97 16.08 2.45
N GLY A 114 9.41 15.08 1.68
CA GLY A 114 9.38 13.68 2.10
C GLY A 114 10.56 13.35 3.02
N PHE A 115 10.39 12.34 3.88
CA PHE A 115 11.46 11.79 4.70
C PHE A 115 11.35 10.27 4.73
N ILE A 116 12.50 9.59 4.81
CA ILE A 116 12.57 8.15 4.94
C ILE A 116 12.47 7.75 6.41
N VAL A 117 11.61 6.77 6.69
CA VAL A 117 11.51 6.13 8.01
C VAL A 117 11.85 4.66 7.83
N TYR A 118 12.87 4.19 8.54
CA TYR A 118 13.16 2.78 8.65
C TYR A 118 12.31 2.18 9.77
N ARG A 119 11.74 1.00 9.50
CA ARG A 119 11.05 0.22 10.52
C ARG A 119 12.04 -0.76 11.11
N ASN A 120 12.05 -0.90 12.44
CA ASN A 120 12.84 -1.93 13.10
C ASN A 120 12.13 -3.28 12.93
N ASN A 121 12.87 -4.31 12.53
CA ASN A 121 12.41 -5.69 12.58
C ASN A 121 12.23 -6.09 14.06
N LYS A 122 11.00 -5.96 14.57
CA LYS A 122 10.53 -6.70 15.73
C LYS A 122 9.43 -7.63 15.25
#